data_AF-A0A3C0N325-F1
#
_entry.id   AF-A0A3C0N325-F1
#
_cell.length_a   1.000
_cell.length_b   1.000
_cell.length_c   1.000
_cell.angle_alpha   90.00
_cell.angle_beta   90.00
_cell.angle_gamma   90.00
#
_symmetry.space_group_name_H-M   'P 1'
#
loop_
_entity.id
_entity.type
_entity.pdbx_description
1 polymer ?
#
loop_
_entity_poly.entity_id
_entity_poly.type
_entity_poly.pdbx_seq_one_letter_code
_entity_poly.pdbx_strand_id
1 'polypeptide(L)'
;LEGLAEGQQQGELKAKLEAIPRMLEFGLSLEQIAQLQDLPLAVVQQAAKSFQEQNIAAFIELLNHQRQLFSPEDLASLAQLIQPLPDHIEDLSSAIAQWCQQDGHSAQLEAWRQVLSGLLSATVEKLLRTNPDTLDTGESPLNKPMLHHAIENCKEREGDRS
;
A
#
# COMPACT_ATOMS: atom_id res chain seq x y z
N LEU A 1 -7.18 -2.79 37.47
CA LEU A 1 -7.20 -1.50 36.75
C LEU A 1 -6.20 -1.48 35.60
N GLU A 2 -5.13 -2.28 35.65
CA GLU A 2 -4.10 -2.40 34.60
C GLU A 2 -4.67 -2.73 33.21
N GLY A 3 -5.59 -3.69 33.10
CA GLY A 3 -6.15 -4.07 31.80
C GLY A 3 -6.94 -2.98 31.06
N LEU A 4 -7.47 -1.97 31.77
CA LEU A 4 -8.13 -0.83 31.10
C LEU A 4 -7.10 0.15 30.53
N ALA A 5 -6.02 0.40 31.26
CA ALA A 5 -4.95 1.30 30.83
C ALA A 5 -4.19 0.72 29.63
N GLU A 6 -3.88 -0.58 29.67
CA GLU A 6 -3.26 -1.31 28.55
C GLU A 6 -4.15 -1.26 27.29
N GLY A 7 -5.45 -1.50 27.46
CA GLY A 7 -6.41 -1.44 26.34
C GLY A 7 -6.52 -0.05 25.71
N GLN A 8 -6.47 1.02 26.53
CA GLN A 8 -6.46 2.40 26.02
C GLN A 8 -5.17 2.70 25.24
N GLN A 9 -4.02 2.31 25.77
CA GLN A 9 -2.73 2.54 25.12
C GLN A 9 -2.63 1.79 23.77
N GLN A 10 -3.09 0.54 23.72
CA GLN A 10 -3.15 -0.24 22.49
C GLN A 10 -4.12 0.36 21.46
N GLY A 11 -5.29 0.83 21.91
CA GLY A 11 -6.27 1.49 21.06
C GLY A 11 -5.74 2.79 20.45
N GLU A 12 -5.03 3.60 21.24
CA GLU A 12 -4.39 4.82 20.76
C GLU A 12 -3.31 4.52 19.73
N LEU A 13 -2.40 3.58 20.04
CA LEU A 13 -1.35 3.18 19.09
C LEU A 13 -1.95 2.64 17.79
N LYS A 14 -3.01 1.82 17.86
CA LYS A 14 -3.72 1.32 16.69
C LYS A 14 -4.21 2.45 15.79
N ALA A 15 -4.90 3.44 16.37
CA ALA A 15 -5.45 4.56 15.62
C ALA A 15 -4.34 5.41 14.96
N LYS A 16 -3.22 5.62 15.67
CA LYS A 16 -2.05 6.33 15.12
C LYS A 16 -1.45 5.58 13.92
N LEU A 17 -1.29 4.26 14.03
CA LEU A 17 -0.78 3.42 12.93
C LEU A 17 -1.73 3.41 11.72
N GLU A 18 -3.04 3.34 11.94
CA GLU A 18 -4.06 3.39 10.87
C GLU A 18 -4.10 4.73 10.13
N ALA A 19 -3.62 5.81 10.74
CA ALA A 19 -3.59 7.14 10.13
C ALA A 19 -2.39 7.35 9.19
N ILE A 20 -1.28 6.62 9.39
CA ILE A 20 -0.03 6.79 8.63
C ILE A 20 -0.21 6.66 7.11
N PRO A 21 -0.90 5.65 6.55
CA PRO A 21 -1.07 5.53 5.10
C PRO A 21 -1.67 6.80 4.49
N ARG A 22 -2.68 7.36 5.15
CA ARG A 22 -3.37 8.56 4.68
C ARG A 22 -2.48 9.79 4.76
N MET A 23 -1.61 9.90 5.77
CA MET A 23 -0.65 10.98 5.86
C MET A 23 0.40 10.92 4.75
N LEU A 24 0.85 9.72 4.39
CA LEU A 24 1.74 9.51 3.24
C LEU A 24 1.07 9.91 1.93
N GLU A 25 -0.20 9.54 1.74
CA GLU A 25 -0.99 9.96 0.57
C GLU A 25 -1.12 11.48 0.45
N PHE A 26 -1.17 12.20 1.58
CA PHE A 26 -1.17 13.66 1.63
C PHE A 26 0.22 14.30 1.53
N GLY A 27 1.27 13.50 1.30
CA GLY A 27 2.63 13.98 1.05
C GLY A 27 3.40 14.39 2.31
N LEU A 28 2.98 13.94 3.50
CA LEU A 28 3.74 14.18 4.72
C LEU A 28 4.99 13.27 4.75
N SER A 29 6.12 13.83 5.19
CA SER A 29 7.36 13.07 5.40
C SER A 29 7.25 12.16 6.63
N LEU A 30 8.09 11.12 6.68
CA LEU A 30 8.12 10.19 7.82
C LEU A 30 8.43 10.90 9.15
N GLU A 31 9.30 11.91 9.11
CA GLU A 31 9.65 12.74 10.26
C GLU A 31 8.47 13.61 10.71
N GLN A 32 7.72 14.19 9.77
CA GLN A 32 6.52 14.96 10.07
C GLN A 32 5.44 14.06 10.69
N ILE A 33 5.24 12.86 10.15
CA ILE A 33 4.30 11.87 10.68
C ILE A 33 4.71 11.46 12.10
N ALA A 34 5.99 11.16 12.33
CA ALA A 34 6.51 10.82 13.66
C ALA A 34 6.25 11.94 14.67
N GLN A 35 6.51 13.18 14.28
CA GLN A 35 6.25 14.35 15.13
C GLN A 35 4.75 14.55 15.40
N LEU A 36 3.89 14.48 14.38
CA LEU A 36 2.46 14.74 14.51
C LEU A 36 1.73 13.64 15.28
N GLN A 37 2.19 12.39 15.19
CA GLN A 37 1.61 11.25 15.88
C GLN A 37 2.23 10.98 17.26
N ASP A 38 3.30 11.71 17.61
CA ASP A 38 4.12 11.41 18.80
C ASP A 38 4.54 9.93 18.83
N LEU A 39 5.13 9.49 17.72
CA LEU A 39 5.62 8.13 17.53
C LEU A 39 7.13 8.13 17.29
N PRO A 40 7.84 7.08 17.73
CA PRO A 40 9.23 6.89 17.34
C PRO A 40 9.36 6.80 15.81
N LEU A 41 10.35 7.48 15.24
CA LEU A 41 10.57 7.48 13.79
C LEU A 41 10.72 6.06 13.23
N ALA A 42 11.36 5.15 13.95
CA ALA A 42 11.50 3.75 13.56
C ALA A 42 10.15 3.03 13.41
N VAL A 43 9.18 3.33 14.29
CA VAL A 43 7.81 2.78 14.20
C VAL A 43 7.12 3.32 12.95
N VAL A 44 7.29 4.61 12.65
CA VAL A 44 6.70 5.23 11.45
C VAL A 44 7.33 4.69 10.16
N GLN A 45 8.65 4.55 10.11
CA GLN A 45 9.37 3.95 8.98
C GLN A 45 8.90 2.52 8.71
N GLN A 46 8.76 1.72 9.76
CA GLN A 46 8.29 0.35 9.64
C GLN A 46 6.84 0.28 9.16
N ALA A 47 5.96 1.10 9.75
CA ALA A 47 4.57 1.17 9.34
C ALA A 47 4.46 1.60 7.87
N ALA A 48 5.18 2.66 7.48
CA ALA A 48 5.22 3.14 6.10
C ALA A 48 5.69 2.07 5.13
N LYS A 49 6.82 1.38 5.41
CA LYS A 49 7.30 0.26 4.58
C LYS A 49 6.23 -0.81 4.41
N SER A 50 5.65 -1.29 5.51
CA SER A 50 4.61 -2.31 5.45
C SER A 50 3.38 -1.85 4.68
N PHE A 51 2.98 -0.59 4.81
CA PHE A 51 1.84 -0.04 4.07
C PHE A 51 2.11 0.13 2.58
N GLN A 52 3.32 0.54 2.19
CA GLN A 52 3.72 0.62 0.78
C GLN A 52 3.76 -0.78 0.14
N GLU A 53 4.22 -1.79 0.88
CA GLU A 53 4.17 -3.19 0.44
C GLU A 53 2.72 -3.66 0.24
N GLN A 54 1.83 -3.40 1.21
CA GLN A 54 0.41 -3.78 1.07
C GLN A 54 -0.29 -3.00 -0.04
N ASN A 55 0.10 -1.76 -0.31
CA ASN A 55 -0.40 -0.99 -1.43
C ASN A 55 -0.13 -1.70 -2.75
N ILE A 56 1.13 -2.07 -3.00
CA ILE A 56 1.52 -2.78 -4.22
C ILE A 56 0.87 -4.17 -4.28
N ALA A 57 0.83 -4.90 -3.16
CA ALA A 57 0.19 -6.21 -3.09
C ALA A 57 -1.30 -6.13 -3.45
N ALA A 58 -2.03 -5.17 -2.86
CA ALA A 58 -3.44 -4.93 -3.15
C ALA A 58 -3.66 -4.63 -4.63
N PHE A 59 -2.79 -3.82 -5.22
CA PHE A 59 -2.91 -3.44 -6.63
C PHE A 59 -2.61 -4.62 -7.57
N ILE A 60 -1.60 -5.44 -7.26
CA ILE A 60 -1.32 -6.69 -8.00
C ILE A 60 -2.50 -7.66 -7.86
N GLU A 61 -3.09 -7.78 -6.68
CA GLU A 61 -4.29 -8.60 -6.47
C GLU A 61 -5.45 -8.11 -7.35
N LEU A 62 -5.66 -6.79 -7.41
CA LEU A 62 -6.68 -6.17 -8.24
C LEU A 62 -6.45 -6.45 -9.74
N LEU A 63 -5.22 -6.28 -10.23
CA LEU A 63 -4.84 -6.62 -11.61
C LEU A 63 -5.04 -8.11 -11.92
N ASN A 64 -4.90 -9.00 -10.94
CA ASN A 64 -5.06 -10.43 -11.17
C ASN A 64 -6.51 -10.90 -11.13
N HIS A 65 -7.34 -10.31 -10.27
CA HIS A 65 -8.70 -10.81 -9.97
C HIS A 65 -9.83 -9.91 -10.48
N GLN A 66 -9.59 -8.62 -10.70
CA GLN A 66 -10.61 -7.65 -11.16
C GLN A 66 -10.19 -6.94 -12.45
N ARG A 67 -9.62 -7.70 -13.39
CA ARG A 67 -9.10 -7.23 -14.69
C ARG A 67 -10.10 -6.41 -15.49
N GLN A 68 -11.38 -6.74 -15.39
CA GLN A 68 -12.48 -6.06 -16.08
C GLN A 68 -12.62 -4.57 -15.71
N LEU A 69 -11.95 -4.13 -14.63
CA LEU A 69 -11.90 -2.73 -14.24
C LEU A 69 -10.85 -1.94 -15.02
N PHE A 70 -9.98 -2.59 -15.78
CA PHE A 70 -8.90 -1.95 -16.51
C PHE A 70 -9.14 -2.05 -18.01
N SER A 71 -9.25 -0.90 -18.67
CA SER A 71 -9.24 -0.84 -20.12
C SER A 71 -7.80 -1.04 -20.66
N PRO A 72 -7.65 -1.37 -21.96
CA PRO A 72 -6.34 -1.42 -22.59
C PRO A 72 -5.54 -0.10 -22.47
N GLU A 73 -6.23 1.04 -22.45
CA GLU A 73 -5.62 2.36 -22.27
C GLU A 73 -5.10 2.54 -20.83
N ASP A 74 -5.86 2.09 -19.82
CA ASP A 74 -5.43 2.09 -18.42
C ASP A 74 -4.15 1.27 -18.23
N LEU A 75 -4.12 0.06 -18.81
CA LEU A 75 -2.96 -0.83 -18.72
C LEU A 75 -1.73 -0.30 -19.47
N ALA A 76 -1.94 0.41 -20.59
CA ALA A 76 -0.87 1.10 -21.30
C ALA A 76 -0.33 2.29 -20.50
N SER A 77 -1.22 3.07 -19.88
CA SER A 77 -0.88 4.19 -18.99
C SER A 77 -0.07 3.73 -17.78
N LEU A 78 -0.52 2.66 -17.10
CA LEU A 78 0.21 2.04 -15.98
C LEU A 78 1.61 1.56 -16.38
N ALA A 79 1.75 0.89 -17.53
CA ALA A 79 3.05 0.43 -18.00
C ALA A 79 4.02 1.60 -18.27
N GLN A 80 3.53 2.70 -18.86
CA GLN A 80 4.33 3.91 -19.09
C GLN A 80 4.71 4.61 -17.79
N LEU A 81 3.80 4.64 -16.81
CA LEU A 81 4.06 5.21 -15.49
C LEU A 81 5.19 4.48 -14.75
N ILE A 82 5.19 3.14 -14.79
CA ILE A 82 6.13 2.32 -14.03
C ILE A 82 7.49 2.19 -14.74
N GLN A 83 7.53 2.27 -16.07
CA GLN A 83 8.75 2.08 -16.86
C GLN A 83 9.95 2.94 -16.40
N PRO A 84 9.84 4.26 -16.15
CA PRO A 84 10.98 5.09 -15.73
C PRO A 84 11.30 4.98 -14.23
N LEU A 85 10.43 4.39 -13.41
CA LEU A 85 10.61 4.36 -11.96
C LEU A 85 11.72 3.38 -11.54
N PRO A 86 12.46 3.68 -10.46
CA PRO A 86 13.39 2.72 -9.87
C PRO A 86 12.65 1.51 -9.29
N ASP A 87 13.38 0.43 -9.02
CA ASP A 87 12.84 -0.76 -8.36
C ASP A 87 12.80 -0.56 -6.84
N HIS A 88 12.01 0.43 -6.42
CA HIS A 88 11.84 0.82 -5.03
C HIS A 88 10.36 0.84 -4.69
N ILE A 89 10.00 0.14 -3.62
CA ILE A 89 8.61 -0.05 -3.19
C ILE A 89 7.93 1.28 -2.88
N GLU A 90 8.65 2.24 -2.30
CA GLU A 90 8.13 3.58 -2.04
C GLU A 90 7.71 4.30 -3.34
N ASP A 91 8.60 4.34 -4.33
CA ASP A 91 8.35 5.01 -5.61
C ASP A 91 7.19 4.35 -6.37
N LEU A 92 7.15 3.02 -6.41
CA LEU A 92 6.08 2.26 -7.05
C LEU A 92 4.73 2.46 -6.35
N SER A 93 4.71 2.36 -5.01
CA SER A 93 3.51 2.56 -4.19
C SER A 93 2.94 3.97 -4.37
N SER A 94 3.80 4.98 -4.36
CA SER A 94 3.39 6.38 -4.55
C SER A 94 2.81 6.61 -5.93
N ALA A 95 3.48 6.12 -6.98
CA ALA A 95 3.01 6.25 -8.36
C ALA A 95 1.66 5.57 -8.58
N ILE A 96 1.46 4.35 -8.07
CA ILE A 96 0.17 3.64 -8.15
C ILE A 96 -0.93 4.43 -7.44
N ALA A 97 -0.67 4.90 -6.22
CA ALA A 97 -1.65 5.67 -5.46
C ALA A 97 -2.05 6.97 -6.19
N GLN A 98 -1.09 7.67 -6.77
CA GLN A 98 -1.33 8.88 -7.57
C GLN A 98 -2.13 8.57 -8.85
N TRP A 99 -1.80 7.47 -9.54
CA TRP A 99 -2.52 7.04 -10.73
C TRP A 99 -3.98 6.74 -10.42
N CYS A 100 -4.27 6.00 -9.36
CA CYS A 100 -5.65 5.71 -8.94
C CYS A 100 -6.45 6.98 -8.57
N GLN A 101 -5.78 8.08 -8.20
CA GLN A 101 -6.42 9.35 -7.87
C GLN A 101 -6.73 10.22 -9.10
N GLN A 102 -6.29 9.84 -10.30
CA GLN A 102 -6.58 10.58 -11.53
C GLN A 102 -8.07 10.48 -11.91
N ASP A 103 -8.58 11.54 -12.53
CA ASP A 103 -9.95 11.58 -13.04
C ASP A 103 -10.16 10.45 -14.07
N GLY A 104 -11.19 9.64 -13.85
CA GLY A 104 -11.51 8.48 -14.70
C GLY A 104 -11.21 7.12 -14.06
N HIS A 105 -10.42 7.06 -12.98
CA HIS A 105 -10.05 5.80 -12.33
C HIS A 105 -10.86 5.49 -11.05
N SER A 106 -12.07 6.05 -10.91
CA SER A 106 -12.83 5.97 -9.65
C SER A 106 -13.23 4.53 -9.27
N ALA A 107 -13.53 3.67 -10.25
CA ALA A 107 -13.89 2.27 -10.00
C ALA A 107 -12.67 1.46 -9.54
N GLN A 108 -11.51 1.69 -10.16
CA GLN A 108 -10.23 1.09 -9.81
C GLN A 108 -9.80 1.56 -8.42
N LEU A 109 -9.94 2.86 -8.12
CA LEU A 109 -9.66 3.44 -6.81
C LEU A 109 -10.52 2.83 -5.71
N GLU A 110 -11.83 2.68 -5.94
CA GLU A 110 -12.73 2.08 -4.95
C GLU A 110 -12.38 0.61 -4.70
N ALA A 111 -12.20 -0.19 -5.75
CA ALA A 111 -11.86 -1.60 -5.63
C ALA A 111 -10.48 -1.81 -4.98
N TRP A 112 -9.49 -1.00 -5.36
CA TRP A 112 -8.16 -1.00 -4.74
C TRP A 112 -8.23 -0.66 -3.25
N ARG A 113 -9.01 0.38 -2.87
CA ARG A 113 -9.22 0.74 -1.45
C ARG A 113 -9.88 -0.38 -0.64
N GLN A 114 -10.82 -1.11 -1.23
CA GLN A 114 -11.46 -2.24 -0.55
C GLN A 114 -10.44 -3.34 -0.25
N VAL A 115 -9.63 -3.75 -1.24
CA VAL A 115 -8.57 -4.76 -1.05
C VAL A 115 -7.54 -4.27 -0.03
N LEU A 116 -7.07 -3.03 -0.20
CA LEU A 116 -6.06 -2.42 0.68
C LEU A 116 -6.55 -2.36 2.13
N SER A 117 -7.80 -1.97 2.37
CA SER A 117 -8.35 -1.87 3.73
C SER A 117 -8.28 -3.19 4.51
N GLY A 118 -8.50 -4.33 3.85
CA GLY A 118 -8.37 -5.65 4.46
C GLY A 118 -6.93 -5.97 4.86
N LEU A 119 -5.96 -5.66 3.99
CA LEU A 119 -4.54 -5.88 4.22
C LEU A 119 -3.96 -4.94 5.29
N LEU A 120 -4.41 -3.68 5.32
CA LEU A 120 -3.99 -2.68 6.31
C LEU A 120 -4.41 -3.08 7.73
N SER A 121 -5.66 -3.53 7.90
CA SER A 121 -6.15 -3.99 9.21
C SER A 121 -5.29 -5.13 9.78
N ALA A 122 -5.00 -6.15 8.96
CA ALA A 122 -4.16 -7.27 9.36
C ALA A 122 -2.71 -6.84 9.68
N THR A 123 -2.18 -5.87 8.91
CA THR A 123 -0.85 -5.31 9.10
C THR A 123 -0.75 -4.55 10.44
N VAL A 124 -1.74 -3.72 10.76
CA VAL A 124 -1.78 -2.98 12.02
C VAL A 124 -1.86 -3.94 13.21
N GLU A 125 -2.69 -4.99 13.12
CA GLU A 125 -2.74 -6.01 14.18
C GLU A 125 -1.39 -6.72 14.39
N LYS A 126 -0.66 -6.99 13.31
CA LYS A 126 0.69 -7.57 13.38
C LYS A 126 1.67 -6.61 14.05
N LEU A 127 1.65 -5.33 13.67
CA LEU A 127 2.53 -4.30 14.25
C LEU A 127 2.27 -4.11 15.75
N LEU A 128 1.01 -4.14 16.20
CA LEU A 128 0.65 -4.05 17.62
C LEU A 128 1.17 -5.23 18.45
N ARG A 129 1.28 -6.42 17.84
CA ARG A 129 1.76 -7.64 18.50
C ARG A 129 3.29 -7.76 18.48
N THR A 130 3.98 -7.02 17.63
CA THR A 130 5.41 -7.20 17.42
C THR A 130 6.20 -6.09 18.10
N ASN A 131 7.28 -6.45 18.78
CA ASN A 131 8.16 -5.46 19.41
C ASN A 131 8.96 -4.73 18.31
N PRO A 132 8.92 -3.38 18.26
CA PRO A 132 9.67 -2.60 17.26
C PRO A 132 11.17 -2.93 17.21
N ASP A 133 11.77 -3.35 18.33
CA ASP A 133 13.21 -3.65 18.42
C ASP A 133 13.64 -4.99 17.79
N THR A 134 12.70 -5.89 17.47
CA THR A 134 12.99 -7.25 16.98
C THR A 134 12.62 -7.48 15.52
N LEU A 135 12.22 -6.43 14.81
CA LEU A 135 11.64 -6.55 13.48
C LEU A 135 12.71 -6.66 12.40
N ASP A 136 12.72 -7.83 11.76
CA ASP A 136 13.53 -8.13 10.59
C ASP A 136 13.09 -7.24 9.42
N THR A 137 14.01 -6.41 8.93
CA THR A 137 13.86 -5.56 7.75
C THR A 137 14.05 -6.36 6.45
N GLY A 138 13.57 -7.61 6.42
CA GLY A 138 13.70 -8.48 5.26
C GLY A 138 13.34 -7.77 3.96
N GLU A 139 14.04 -8.12 2.88
CA GLU A 139 13.72 -7.63 1.55
C GLU A 139 12.29 -8.03 1.21
N SER A 140 11.51 -7.06 0.70
CA SER A 140 10.16 -7.35 0.26
C SER A 140 10.24 -8.37 -0.88
N PRO A 141 9.40 -9.41 -0.91
CA PRO A 141 9.31 -10.26 -2.09
C PRO A 141 8.77 -9.50 -3.30
N LEU A 142 8.10 -8.35 -3.07
CA LEU A 142 7.57 -7.48 -4.11
C LEU A 142 8.70 -6.69 -4.78
N ASN A 143 8.59 -6.52 -6.09
CA ASN A 143 9.49 -5.73 -6.91
C ASN A 143 8.76 -5.25 -8.18
N LYS A 144 9.40 -4.33 -8.91
CA LYS A 144 8.90 -3.77 -10.17
C LYS A 144 8.60 -4.86 -11.21
N PRO A 145 9.45 -5.89 -11.43
CA PRO A 145 9.12 -6.99 -12.35
C PRO A 145 7.80 -7.70 -12.05
N MET A 146 7.48 -7.96 -10.78
CA MET A 146 6.20 -8.59 -10.41
C MET A 146 5.00 -7.73 -10.79
N LEU A 147 5.07 -6.42 -10.53
CA LEU A 147 4.02 -5.48 -10.91
C LEU A 147 3.87 -5.40 -12.44
N HIS A 148 4.98 -5.32 -13.17
CA HIS A 148 4.96 -5.32 -14.64
C HIS A 148 4.33 -6.60 -15.19
N HIS A 149 4.67 -7.76 -14.64
CA HIS A 149 4.08 -9.04 -15.04
C HIS A 149 2.56 -9.07 -14.78
N ALA A 150 2.11 -8.52 -13.66
CA ALA A 150 0.67 -8.44 -13.36
C ALA A 150 -0.08 -7.59 -14.40
N ILE A 151 0.52 -6.48 -14.86
CA ILE A 151 -0.04 -5.62 -15.92
C ILE A 151 -0.11 -6.37 -17.26
N GLU A 152 0.96 -7.05 -17.67
CA GLU A 152 0.97 -7.80 -18.94
C GLU A 152 -0.03 -8.98 -18.92
N ASN A 153 -0.12 -9.72 -17.81
CA ASN A 153 -1.12 -10.77 -17.61
C ASN A 153 -2.57 -10.25 -17.70
N CYS A 154 -2.78 -8.99 -17.33
CA CYS A 154 -4.07 -8.34 -17.48
C CYS A 154 -4.41 -8.12 -18.96
N LYS A 155 -3.44 -7.71 -19.77
CA LYS A 155 -3.57 -7.48 -21.23
C LYS A 155 -3.85 -8.76 -22.02
N GLU A 156 -3.08 -9.82 -21.77
CA GLU A 156 -3.07 -11.03 -22.62
C GLU A 156 -4.40 -11.81 -22.64
N ARG A 157 -5.23 -11.71 -21.60
CA ARG A 157 -6.47 -12.51 -21.50
C ARG A 157 -7.74 -11.82 -22.02
N GLU A 158 -7.66 -10.57 -22.43
CA GLU A 158 -8.74 -9.90 -23.17
C GLU A 158 -8.67 -10.21 -24.68
N GLY A 159 -7.48 -10.52 -25.20
CA GLY A 159 -7.26 -10.89 -26.61
C GLY A 159 -7.78 -12.28 -27.00
N ASP A 160 -8.04 -13.17 -26.03
CA ASP A 160 -8.48 -14.55 -26.27
C ASP A 160 -10.03 -14.72 -26.28
N ARG A 161 -10.77 -13.60 -26.28
CA ARG A 161 -12.24 -13.58 -26.44
C ARG A 161 -12.73 -12.93 -27.74
N SER A 162 -11.89 -12.84 -28.77
CA SER A 162 -12.27 -12.37 -30.11
C SER A 162 -12.40 -13.51 -31.11
#